data_AF-A0AB34JLK0-F1
#
_entry.id   AF-A0AB34JLK0-F1
#
_cell.length_a   1.000
_cell.length_b   1.000
_cell.length_c   1.000
_cell.angle_alpha   90.00
_cell.angle_beta   90.00
_cell.angle_gamma   90.00
#
_symmetry.space_group_name_H-M   'P 1'
#
loop_
_entity.id
_entity.type
_entity.pdbx_description
1 polymer ?
#
loop_
_entity_poly.entity_id
_entity_poly.type
_entity_poly.pdbx_seq_one_letter_code
_entity_poly.pdbx_strand_id
1 'polypeptide(L)'
;MTELIADEDEEVREVFALIDHERNGVISQAALAQALLGSALLEAEQAREAAACAAVERELLDVDTFRACLVDAVAKCSAKASASAGASGGFKPSVGAGLLGILEDLRKFYAQERADFRLANACKELYAGISLREEERRLRSIAQRQEAEQQGVQEAQMMQAMEFNSAWSQNMAEFERQAQEILEQAMRKQQQEFAEFQEKLQRKEPMSYKFSRDLLQMKASVDTLARQGRYDEAHKLKRKADQLEKWERMKLQNDHMTHIANKELQMRQQHHTQLEALRRRIQRGREEHKEHWLMGAQRLMQSHRNMMADLKSKQTLESLRADVAVKLDMSASRSSAAKERIKKNYSDKPRSPGKKRSP
;
A
#
# COMPACT_ATOMS: atom_id res chain seq x y z
N MET A 1 -19.22 -0.99 22.82
CA MET A 1 -19.66 -2.41 22.94
C MET A 1 -20.47 -2.61 24.21
N THR A 2 -20.11 -1.97 25.33
CA THR A 2 -20.86 -1.95 26.59
C THR A 2 -22.24 -1.28 26.51
N GLU A 3 -22.38 -0.18 25.76
CA GLU A 3 -23.68 0.51 25.59
C GLU A 3 -24.71 -0.34 24.82
N LEU A 4 -24.27 -1.08 23.80
CA LEU A 4 -25.13 -2.00 23.03
C LEU A 4 -25.69 -3.15 23.87
N ILE A 5 -24.96 -3.60 24.88
CA ILE A 5 -25.38 -4.67 25.78
C ILE A 5 -26.41 -4.14 26.79
N ALA A 6 -26.23 -2.90 27.27
CA ALA A 6 -27.17 -2.25 28.16
C ALA A 6 -28.53 -2.00 27.47
N ASP A 7 -28.52 -1.59 26.20
CA ASP A 7 -29.75 -1.40 25.41
C ASP A 7 -30.49 -2.73 25.19
N GLU A 8 -29.75 -3.82 24.93
CA GLU A 8 -30.33 -5.17 24.81
C GLU A 8 -30.94 -5.67 26.12
N ASP A 9 -30.34 -5.37 27.25
CA ASP A 9 -30.83 -5.78 28.57
C ASP A 9 -32.12 -5.04 28.96
N GLU A 10 -32.26 -3.77 28.58
CA GLU A 10 -33.49 -3.00 28.77
C GLU A 10 -34.61 -3.53 27.86
N GLU A 11 -34.32 -3.82 26.59
CA GLU A 11 -35.26 -4.42 25.64
C GLU A 11 -35.81 -5.76 26.10
N VAL A 12 -34.94 -6.65 26.61
CA VAL A 12 -35.34 -7.96 27.12
C VAL A 12 -36.25 -7.81 28.35
N ARG A 13 -35.97 -6.85 29.23
CA ARG A 13 -36.82 -6.55 30.41
C ARG A 13 -38.19 -6.01 30.00
N GLU A 14 -38.24 -5.11 29.04
CA GLU A 14 -39.51 -4.55 28.52
C GLU A 14 -40.40 -5.63 27.89
N VAL A 15 -39.81 -6.54 27.09
CA VAL A 15 -40.55 -7.66 26.50
C VAL A 15 -40.96 -8.68 27.57
N PHE A 16 -40.10 -8.99 28.54
CA PHE A 16 -40.44 -9.88 29.64
C PHE A 16 -41.60 -9.35 30.47
N ALA A 17 -41.64 -8.04 30.78
CA ALA A 17 -42.73 -7.41 31.51
C ALA A 17 -44.09 -7.49 30.80
N LEU A 18 -44.11 -7.64 29.47
CA LEU A 18 -45.34 -7.88 28.70
C LEU A 18 -45.80 -9.35 28.73
N ILE A 19 -44.87 -10.28 28.91
CA ILE A 19 -45.16 -11.71 29.07
C ILE A 19 -45.66 -11.95 30.50
N ASP A 20 -44.96 -11.38 31.49
CA ASP A 20 -45.32 -11.36 32.91
C ASP A 20 -46.27 -10.19 33.24
N HIS A 21 -47.46 -10.21 32.62
CA HIS A 21 -48.51 -9.22 32.85
C HIS A 21 -49.00 -9.13 34.31
N GLU A 22 -48.76 -10.16 35.11
CA GLU A 22 -49.10 -10.20 36.54
C GLU A 22 -48.00 -9.59 37.43
N ARG A 23 -46.82 -9.31 36.88
CA ARG A 23 -45.64 -8.75 37.57
C ARG A 23 -45.15 -9.62 38.73
N ASN A 24 -45.26 -10.93 38.59
CA ASN A 24 -44.81 -11.89 39.60
C ASN A 24 -43.29 -12.12 39.56
N GLY A 25 -42.61 -11.59 38.54
CA GLY A 25 -41.18 -11.77 38.29
C GLY A 25 -40.82 -13.13 37.70
N VAL A 26 -41.82 -13.97 37.38
CA VAL A 26 -41.64 -15.36 36.95
C VAL A 26 -42.61 -15.68 35.82
N ILE A 27 -42.11 -16.31 34.76
CA ILE A 27 -42.93 -16.81 33.65
C ILE A 27 -43.13 -18.32 33.74
N SER A 28 -44.24 -18.84 33.19
CA SER A 28 -44.44 -20.28 33.11
C SER A 28 -43.55 -20.91 32.04
N GLN A 29 -43.22 -22.20 32.20
CA GLN A 29 -42.47 -22.96 31.20
C GLN A 29 -43.17 -22.93 29.82
N ALA A 30 -44.50 -22.96 29.80
CA ALA A 30 -45.28 -22.87 28.57
C ALA A 30 -45.16 -21.48 27.91
N ALA A 31 -45.18 -20.40 28.70
CA ALA A 31 -44.99 -19.03 28.19
C ALA A 31 -43.56 -18.82 27.66
N LEU A 32 -42.54 -19.37 28.33
CA LEU A 32 -41.16 -19.35 27.87
C LEU A 32 -40.99 -20.12 26.54
N ALA A 33 -41.55 -21.33 26.44
CA ALA A 33 -41.50 -22.10 25.20
C ALA A 33 -42.21 -21.40 24.03
N GLN A 34 -43.34 -20.74 24.30
CA GLN A 34 -44.09 -19.98 23.30
C GLN A 34 -43.35 -18.70 22.87
N ALA A 35 -42.68 -18.01 23.79
CA ALA A 35 -41.82 -16.88 23.46
C ALA A 35 -40.59 -17.34 22.64
N LEU A 36 -39.91 -18.42 23.03
CA LEU A 36 -38.79 -18.95 22.24
C LEU A 36 -39.23 -19.42 20.84
N LEU A 37 -40.44 -19.96 20.70
CA LEU A 37 -41.02 -20.30 19.40
C LEU A 37 -41.32 -19.06 18.55
N GLY A 38 -41.93 -18.03 19.15
CA GLY A 38 -42.25 -16.77 18.47
C GLY A 38 -41.01 -15.98 18.03
N SER A 39 -39.84 -16.26 18.61
CA SER A 39 -38.57 -15.68 18.15
C SER A 39 -38.16 -16.12 16.74
N ALA A 40 -38.76 -17.20 16.20
CA ALA A 40 -38.40 -17.84 14.93
C ALA A 40 -36.92 -18.28 14.83
N LEU A 41 -36.20 -18.34 15.95
CA LEU A 41 -34.80 -18.78 16.03
C LEU A 41 -34.66 -20.29 16.25
N LEU A 42 -35.69 -20.93 16.83
CA LEU A 42 -35.72 -22.34 17.20
C LEU A 42 -36.95 -23.03 16.60
N GLU A 43 -36.80 -24.32 16.28
CA GLU A 43 -37.93 -25.18 15.90
C GLU A 43 -38.78 -25.54 17.13
N ALA A 44 -40.04 -25.94 16.93
CA ALA A 44 -41.00 -26.15 18.02
C ALA A 44 -40.54 -27.15 19.10
N GLU A 45 -39.83 -28.20 18.71
CA GLU A 45 -39.28 -29.19 19.65
C GLU A 45 -38.10 -28.60 20.43
N GLN A 46 -37.21 -27.87 19.75
CA GLN A 46 -36.04 -27.24 20.36
C GLN A 46 -36.42 -26.12 21.33
N ALA A 47 -37.48 -25.36 21.04
CA ALA A 47 -37.99 -24.32 21.94
C ALA A 47 -38.58 -24.92 23.24
N ARG A 48 -39.25 -26.08 23.14
CA ARG A 48 -39.79 -26.80 24.29
C ARG A 48 -38.71 -27.45 25.13
N GLU A 49 -37.72 -28.06 24.49
CA GLU A 49 -36.55 -28.63 25.17
C GLU A 49 -35.74 -27.54 25.88
N ALA A 50 -35.48 -26.41 25.23
CA ALA A 50 -34.78 -25.28 25.84
C ALA A 50 -35.51 -24.73 27.07
N ALA A 51 -36.84 -24.60 27.00
CA ALA A 51 -37.66 -24.18 28.15
C ALA A 51 -37.70 -25.23 29.27
N ALA A 52 -37.71 -26.52 28.94
CA ALA A 52 -37.66 -27.62 29.91
C ALA A 52 -36.30 -27.71 30.61
N CYS A 53 -35.20 -27.58 29.87
CA CYS A 53 -33.86 -27.55 30.45
C CYS A 53 -33.70 -26.35 31.39
N ALA A 54 -34.16 -25.17 30.98
CA ALA A 54 -34.11 -23.97 31.82
C ALA A 54 -34.91 -24.10 33.12
N ALA A 55 -36.06 -24.78 33.09
CA ALA A 55 -36.90 -25.05 34.26
C ALA A 55 -36.31 -26.11 35.21
N VAL A 56 -35.45 -27.00 34.70
CA VAL A 56 -34.75 -28.02 35.52
C VAL A 56 -33.47 -27.45 36.14
N GLU A 57 -32.76 -26.59 35.42
CA GLU A 57 -31.51 -25.99 35.87
C GLU A 57 -31.71 -24.81 36.83
N ARG A 58 -32.85 -24.12 36.76
CA ARG A 58 -33.16 -22.95 37.61
C ARG A 58 -34.57 -23.06 38.20
N GLU A 59 -34.68 -22.90 39.52
CA GLU A 59 -35.95 -22.97 40.26
C GLU A 59 -36.95 -21.88 39.88
N LEU A 60 -36.47 -20.76 39.30
CA LEU A 60 -37.28 -19.62 38.89
C LEU A 60 -36.95 -19.23 37.44
N LEU A 61 -37.98 -19.16 36.60
CA LEU A 61 -37.89 -18.65 35.23
C LEU A 61 -38.02 -17.12 35.24
N ASP A 62 -36.94 -16.47 35.66
CA ASP A 62 -36.81 -15.01 35.73
C ASP A 62 -36.32 -14.38 34.41
N VAL A 63 -36.17 -13.05 34.41
CA VAL A 63 -35.68 -12.28 33.25
C VAL A 63 -34.31 -12.76 32.77
N ASP A 64 -33.41 -13.10 33.71
CA ASP A 64 -32.05 -13.51 33.39
C ASP A 64 -32.03 -14.89 32.73
N THR A 65 -32.95 -15.76 33.12
CA THR A 65 -33.14 -17.08 32.50
C THR A 65 -33.73 -16.94 31.08
N PHE A 66 -34.74 -16.09 30.91
CA PHE A 66 -35.29 -15.76 29.59
C PHE A 66 -34.21 -15.19 28.64
N ARG A 67 -33.39 -14.26 29.13
CA ARG A 67 -32.24 -13.70 28.41
C ARG A 67 -31.24 -14.77 28.00
N ALA A 68 -30.84 -15.63 28.92
CA ALA A 68 -29.87 -16.69 28.65
C ALA A 68 -30.37 -17.64 27.55
N CYS A 69 -31.65 -18.02 27.60
CA CYS A 69 -32.27 -18.85 26.57
C CYS A 69 -32.31 -18.16 25.20
N LEU A 70 -32.59 -16.84 25.15
CA LEU A 70 -32.57 -16.09 23.90
C LEU A 70 -31.17 -15.96 23.30
N VAL A 71 -30.16 -15.67 24.12
CA VAL A 71 -28.76 -15.58 23.67
C VAL A 71 -28.27 -16.94 23.15
N ASP A 72 -28.61 -18.03 23.83
CA ASP A 72 -28.27 -19.39 23.39
C ASP A 72 -29.00 -19.77 22.09
N ALA A 73 -30.27 -19.39 21.94
CA ALA A 73 -31.04 -19.56 20.70
C ALA A 73 -30.39 -18.81 19.52
N VAL A 74 -29.97 -17.56 19.74
CA VAL A 74 -29.25 -16.75 18.75
C VAL A 74 -27.90 -17.40 18.39
N ALA A 75 -27.15 -17.88 19.38
CA ALA A 75 -25.86 -18.55 19.16
C ALA A 75 -26.03 -19.81 18.30
N LYS A 76 -26.99 -20.68 18.63
CA LYS A 76 -27.33 -21.89 17.87
C LYS A 76 -27.77 -21.58 16.44
N CYS A 77 -28.62 -20.57 16.26
CA CYS A 77 -29.09 -20.13 14.95
C CYS A 77 -27.92 -19.57 14.09
N SER A 78 -27.06 -18.76 14.69
CA SER A 78 -25.88 -18.18 14.03
C SER A 78 -24.86 -19.24 13.60
N ALA A 79 -24.64 -20.29 14.42
CA ALA A 79 -23.78 -21.41 14.10
C ALA A 79 -24.31 -22.22 12.91
N LYS A 80 -25.62 -22.53 12.91
CA LYS A 80 -26.30 -23.22 11.79
C LYS A 80 -26.21 -22.41 10.49
N ALA A 81 -26.41 -21.09 10.57
CA ALA A 81 -26.28 -20.19 9.42
C ALA A 81 -24.85 -20.17 8.86
N SER A 82 -23.83 -20.13 9.73
CA SER A 82 -22.42 -20.14 9.33
C SER A 82 -21.97 -21.45 8.67
N ALA A 83 -22.57 -22.58 9.04
CA ALA A 83 -22.30 -23.88 8.43
C ALA A 83 -22.95 -24.05 7.04
N SER A 84 -24.07 -23.35 6.79
CA SER A 84 -24.81 -23.43 5.52
C SER A 84 -24.45 -22.35 4.49
N ALA A 85 -23.89 -21.21 4.93
CA ALA A 85 -23.66 -20.06 4.07
C ALA A 85 -22.20 -20.00 3.61
N GLY A 86 -21.93 -20.49 2.39
CA GLY A 86 -20.74 -20.06 1.66
C GLY A 86 -20.85 -18.56 1.36
N ALA A 87 -20.04 -17.74 2.03
CA ALA A 87 -19.68 -16.35 1.71
C ALA A 87 -20.79 -15.35 1.28
N SER A 88 -22.07 -15.64 1.50
CA SER A 88 -23.14 -14.66 1.29
C SER A 88 -23.40 -13.96 2.62
N GLY A 89 -23.17 -12.65 2.64
CA GLY A 89 -23.26 -11.77 3.80
C GLY A 89 -24.68 -11.58 4.35
N GLY A 90 -25.38 -12.66 4.65
CA GLY A 90 -26.63 -12.63 5.42
C GLY A 90 -26.39 -11.98 6.79
N PHE A 91 -27.37 -11.20 7.25
CA PHE A 91 -27.34 -10.62 8.58
C PHE A 91 -27.31 -11.74 9.62
N LYS A 92 -26.38 -11.63 10.59
CA LYS A 92 -26.37 -12.54 11.73
C LYS A 92 -27.66 -12.29 12.53
N PRO A 93 -28.37 -13.34 12.95
CA PRO A 93 -29.52 -13.17 13.85
C PRO A 93 -29.04 -12.47 15.13
N SER A 94 -29.81 -11.48 15.59
CA SER A 94 -29.56 -10.74 16.83
C SER A 94 -30.66 -11.05 17.85
N VAL A 95 -30.41 -10.72 19.12
CA VAL A 95 -31.42 -10.82 20.18
C VAL A 95 -32.62 -9.92 19.86
N GLY A 96 -32.38 -8.69 19.37
CA GLY A 96 -33.42 -7.76 18.93
C GLY A 96 -34.32 -8.35 17.83
N ALA A 97 -33.75 -9.07 16.86
CA ALA A 97 -34.51 -9.76 15.81
C ALA A 97 -35.43 -10.85 16.38
N GLY A 98 -34.97 -11.60 17.38
CA GLY A 98 -35.79 -12.59 18.09
C GLY A 98 -36.92 -11.95 18.87
N LEU A 99 -36.64 -10.86 19.61
CA LEU A 99 -37.65 -10.11 20.38
C LEU A 99 -38.77 -9.54 19.50
N LEU A 100 -38.46 -9.10 18.28
CA LEU A 100 -39.46 -8.60 17.34
C LEU A 100 -40.45 -9.68 16.88
N GLY A 101 -39.99 -10.93 16.69
CA GLY A 101 -40.86 -12.06 16.41
C GLY A 101 -41.80 -12.35 17.60
N ILE A 102 -41.26 -12.33 18.81
CA ILE A 102 -42.02 -12.53 20.06
C ILE A 102 -43.10 -11.47 20.21
N LEU A 103 -42.76 -10.19 20.02
CA LEU A 103 -43.71 -9.09 20.12
C LEU A 103 -44.81 -9.14 19.06
N GLU A 104 -44.51 -9.62 17.85
CA GLU A 104 -45.51 -9.78 16.80
C GLU A 104 -46.53 -10.88 17.14
N ASP A 105 -46.07 -11.98 17.74
CA ASP A 105 -46.94 -13.08 18.16
C ASP A 105 -47.73 -12.75 19.44
N LEU A 106 -47.11 -12.07 20.42
CA LEU A 106 -47.82 -11.52 21.59
C LEU A 106 -48.89 -10.50 21.17
N ARG A 107 -48.59 -9.64 20.19
CA ARG A 107 -49.59 -8.70 19.65
C ARG A 107 -50.78 -9.44 19.04
N LYS A 108 -50.56 -10.51 18.27
CA LYS A 108 -51.65 -11.32 17.70
C LYS A 108 -52.46 -12.00 18.79
N PHE A 109 -51.79 -12.61 19.78
CA PHE A 109 -52.42 -13.28 20.92
C PHE A 109 -53.34 -12.33 21.70
N TYR A 110 -52.84 -11.15 22.10
CA TYR A 110 -53.65 -10.18 22.85
C TYR A 110 -54.78 -9.58 22.00
N ALA A 111 -54.58 -9.36 20.70
CA ALA A 111 -55.60 -8.79 19.83
C ALA A 111 -56.69 -9.77 19.39
N GLN A 112 -56.35 -11.05 19.16
CA GLN A 112 -57.25 -12.05 18.57
C GLN A 112 -57.84 -13.02 19.59
N GLU A 113 -57.08 -13.43 20.60
CA GLU A 113 -57.52 -14.45 21.56
C GLU A 113 -58.09 -13.84 22.84
N ARG A 114 -57.48 -12.76 23.35
CA ARG A 114 -57.91 -12.09 24.60
C ARG A 114 -58.75 -10.82 24.41
N ALA A 115 -58.76 -10.23 23.21
CA ALA A 115 -59.38 -8.94 22.90
C ALA A 115 -58.87 -7.76 23.77
N ASP A 116 -57.64 -7.86 24.29
CA ASP A 116 -57.00 -6.85 25.14
C ASP A 116 -56.21 -5.84 24.29
N PHE A 117 -56.92 -4.87 23.73
CA PHE A 117 -56.33 -3.88 22.82
C PHE A 117 -55.27 -2.97 23.46
N ARG A 118 -55.30 -2.78 24.78
CA ARG A 118 -54.30 -1.97 25.50
C ARG A 118 -52.91 -2.63 25.48
N LEU A 119 -52.86 -3.92 25.80
CA LEU A 119 -51.62 -4.70 25.76
C LEU A 119 -51.14 -4.89 24.31
N ALA A 120 -52.06 -5.11 23.37
CA ALA A 120 -51.72 -5.15 21.95
C ALA A 120 -51.12 -3.82 21.44
N ASN A 121 -51.57 -2.66 21.94
CA ASN A 121 -50.99 -1.37 21.58
C ASN A 121 -49.60 -1.17 22.24
N ALA A 122 -49.42 -1.59 23.49
CA ALA A 122 -48.10 -1.59 24.14
C ALA A 122 -47.09 -2.46 23.39
N CYS A 123 -47.47 -3.67 22.94
CA CYS A 123 -46.63 -4.51 22.09
C CYS A 123 -46.28 -3.82 20.76
N LYS A 124 -47.20 -3.05 20.17
CA LYS A 124 -46.98 -2.32 18.92
C LYS A 124 -45.99 -1.17 19.09
N GLU A 125 -46.09 -0.42 20.19
CA GLU A 125 -45.18 0.69 20.50
C GLU A 125 -43.76 0.17 20.79
N LEU A 126 -43.63 -0.88 21.61
CA LEU A 126 -42.35 -1.53 21.88
C LEU A 126 -41.74 -2.17 20.63
N TYR A 127 -42.55 -2.80 19.78
CA TYR A 127 -42.08 -3.30 18.48
C TYR A 127 -41.49 -2.19 17.62
N ALA A 128 -42.15 -1.02 17.54
CA ALA A 128 -41.64 0.10 16.74
C ALA A 128 -40.31 0.63 17.30
N GLY A 129 -40.17 0.72 18.63
CA GLY A 129 -38.93 1.13 19.29
C GLY A 129 -37.77 0.17 19.05
N ILE A 130 -37.99 -1.13 19.32
CA ILE A 130 -36.97 -2.18 19.09
C ILE A 130 -36.62 -2.28 17.60
N SER A 131 -37.62 -2.13 16.71
CA SER A 131 -37.39 -2.16 15.26
C SER A 131 -36.43 -1.07 14.82
N LEU A 132 -36.63 0.16 15.30
CA LEU A 132 -35.75 1.28 14.95
C LEU A 132 -34.32 1.06 15.47
N ARG A 133 -34.16 0.64 16.73
CA ARG A 133 -32.83 0.38 17.30
C ARG A 133 -32.10 -0.77 16.59
N GLU A 134 -32.83 -1.82 16.21
CA GLU A 134 -32.29 -2.95 15.45
C GLU A 134 -31.89 -2.54 14.01
N GLU A 135 -32.67 -1.68 13.35
CA GLU A 135 -32.29 -1.08 12.06
C GLU A 135 -30.97 -0.32 12.20
N GLU A 136 -30.84 0.54 13.21
CA GLU A 136 -29.61 1.28 13.47
C GLU A 136 -28.41 0.36 13.75
N ARG A 137 -28.58 -0.71 14.54
CA ARG A 137 -27.49 -1.68 14.80
C ARG A 137 -27.00 -2.34 13.52
N ARG A 138 -27.93 -2.74 12.64
CA ARG A 138 -27.59 -3.36 11.35
C ARG A 138 -26.84 -2.39 10.45
N LEU A 139 -27.28 -1.14 10.36
CA LEU A 139 -26.58 -0.09 9.61
C LEU A 139 -25.20 0.21 10.18
N ARG A 140 -25.06 0.32 11.51
CA ARG A 140 -23.76 0.49 12.17
C ARG A 140 -22.82 -0.68 11.90
N SER A 141 -23.33 -1.93 11.91
CA SER A 141 -22.51 -3.10 11.58
C SER A 141 -22.00 -3.07 10.14
N ILE A 142 -22.81 -2.61 9.19
CA ILE A 142 -22.40 -2.45 7.78
C ILE A 142 -21.34 -1.36 7.67
N ALA A 143 -21.57 -0.20 8.28
CA ALA A 143 -20.60 0.89 8.28
C ALA A 143 -19.24 0.46 8.86
N GLN A 144 -19.24 -0.30 9.96
CA GLN A 144 -18.01 -0.86 10.55
C GLN A 144 -17.29 -1.82 9.61
N ARG A 145 -18.01 -2.67 8.87
CA ARG A 145 -17.40 -3.55 7.86
C ARG A 145 -16.78 -2.74 6.73
N GLN A 146 -17.50 -1.73 6.23
CA GLN A 146 -17.00 -0.85 5.18
C GLN A 146 -15.75 -0.07 5.61
N GLU A 147 -15.71 0.38 6.86
CA GLU A 147 -14.53 1.01 7.46
C GLU A 147 -13.35 0.05 7.56
N ALA A 148 -13.58 -1.18 8.04
CA ALA A 148 -12.54 -2.21 8.11
C ALA A 148 -11.98 -2.57 6.72
N GLU A 149 -12.83 -2.66 5.69
CA GLU A 149 -12.39 -2.84 4.30
C GLU A 149 -11.54 -1.66 3.80
N GLN A 150 -11.95 -0.42 4.11
CA GLN A 150 -11.17 0.77 3.75
C GLN A 150 -9.80 0.78 4.45
N GLN A 151 -9.76 0.43 5.74
CA GLN A 151 -8.52 0.30 6.50
C GLN A 151 -7.61 -0.77 5.88
N GLY A 152 -8.15 -1.94 5.54
CA GLY A 152 -7.39 -3.00 4.88
C GLY A 152 -6.81 -2.58 3.52
N VAL A 153 -7.54 -1.79 2.73
CA VAL A 153 -7.02 -1.23 1.47
C VAL A 153 -5.91 -0.20 1.72
N GLN A 154 -6.03 0.63 2.76
CA GLN A 154 -4.99 1.60 3.12
C GLN A 154 -3.71 0.91 3.63
N GLU A 155 -3.85 -0.14 4.45
CA GLU A 155 -2.72 -0.95 4.90
C GLU A 155 -2.00 -1.61 3.73
N ALA A 156 -2.76 -2.20 2.80
CA ALA A 156 -2.21 -2.78 1.57
C ALA A 156 -1.48 -1.72 0.71
N GLN A 157 -2.04 -0.52 0.59
CA GLN A 157 -1.39 0.60 -0.10
C GLN A 157 -0.07 0.98 0.58
N MET A 158 -0.05 1.09 1.92
CA MET A 158 1.15 1.48 2.67
C MET A 158 2.26 0.43 2.50
N MET A 159 1.92 -0.86 2.53
CA MET A 159 2.87 -1.93 2.23
C MET A 159 3.43 -1.82 0.81
N GLN A 160 2.56 -1.64 -0.20
CA GLN A 160 3.02 -1.46 -1.60
C GLN A 160 3.92 -0.24 -1.77
N ALA A 161 3.63 0.88 -1.10
CA ALA A 161 4.46 2.07 -1.13
C ALA A 161 5.83 1.82 -0.48
N MET A 162 5.86 1.09 0.63
CA MET A 162 7.11 0.71 1.31
C MET A 162 7.96 -0.22 0.44
N GLU A 163 7.36 -1.24 -0.18
CA GLU A 163 8.02 -2.14 -1.13
C GLU A 163 8.57 -1.40 -2.34
N PHE A 164 7.76 -0.52 -2.95
CA PHE A 164 8.18 0.32 -4.07
C PHE A 164 9.38 1.21 -3.70
N ASN A 165 9.33 1.85 -2.53
CA ASN A 165 10.41 2.71 -2.06
C ASN A 165 11.69 1.92 -1.73
N SER A 166 11.55 0.74 -1.14
CA SER A 166 12.66 -0.17 -0.86
C SER A 166 13.34 -0.63 -2.15
N ALA A 167 12.56 -1.10 -3.13
CA ALA A 167 13.07 -1.53 -4.43
C ALA A 167 13.76 -0.40 -5.19
N TRP A 168 13.21 0.81 -5.14
CA TRP A 168 13.87 1.98 -5.73
C TRP A 168 15.18 2.32 -5.04
N SER A 169 15.20 2.31 -3.70
CA SER A 169 16.40 2.63 -2.92
C SER A 169 17.53 1.63 -3.20
N GLN A 170 17.19 0.34 -3.33
CA GLN A 170 18.15 -0.71 -3.71
C GLN A 170 18.69 -0.48 -5.13
N ASN A 171 17.81 -0.26 -6.11
CA ASN A 171 18.22 0.01 -7.49
C ASN A 171 19.12 1.26 -7.59
N MET A 172 18.76 2.34 -6.88
CA MET A 172 19.55 3.56 -6.84
C MET A 172 20.92 3.34 -6.19
N ALA A 173 20.99 2.57 -5.11
CA ALA A 173 22.25 2.21 -4.47
C ALA A 173 23.15 1.37 -5.40
N GLU A 174 22.57 0.43 -6.14
CA GLU A 174 23.30 -0.37 -7.14
C GLU A 174 23.81 0.51 -8.29
N PHE A 175 22.99 1.43 -8.79
CA PHE A 175 23.39 2.39 -9.81
C PHE A 175 24.56 3.27 -9.33
N GLU A 176 24.47 3.81 -8.12
CA GLU A 176 25.56 4.63 -7.55
C GLU A 176 26.86 3.84 -7.39
N ARG A 177 26.77 2.59 -6.92
CA ARG A 177 27.93 1.71 -6.81
C ARG A 177 28.57 1.48 -8.17
N GLN A 178 27.78 1.11 -9.19
CA GLN A 178 28.29 0.90 -10.55
C GLN A 178 28.89 2.19 -11.15
N ALA A 179 28.26 3.34 -10.92
CA ALA A 179 28.76 4.63 -11.37
C ALA A 179 30.13 4.97 -10.74
N GLN A 180 30.29 4.70 -9.44
CA GLN A 180 31.56 4.87 -8.73
C GLN A 180 32.64 3.92 -9.29
N GLU A 181 32.32 2.64 -9.49
CA GLU A 181 33.24 1.67 -10.07
C GLU A 181 33.73 2.10 -11.46
N ILE A 182 32.83 2.58 -12.33
CA ILE A 182 33.18 3.07 -13.67
C ILE A 182 34.07 4.31 -13.59
N LEU A 183 33.79 5.25 -12.68
CA LEU A 183 34.63 6.43 -12.47
C LEU A 183 36.03 6.07 -11.99
N GLU A 184 36.14 5.18 -11.00
CA GLU A 184 37.42 4.71 -10.50
C GLU A 184 38.23 3.99 -11.58
N GLN A 185 37.58 3.12 -12.36
CA GLN A 185 38.23 2.43 -13.47
C GLN A 185 38.73 3.42 -14.53
N ALA A 186 37.94 4.43 -14.87
CA ALA A 186 38.36 5.47 -15.82
C ALA A 186 39.57 6.26 -15.29
N MET A 187 39.54 6.67 -14.02
CA MET A 187 40.67 7.36 -13.39
C MET A 187 41.94 6.51 -13.34
N ARG A 188 41.82 5.22 -12.98
CA ARG A 188 42.96 4.29 -12.95
C ARG A 188 43.58 4.11 -14.35
N LYS A 189 42.75 3.94 -15.38
CA LYS A 189 43.21 3.85 -16.77
C LYS A 189 43.92 5.13 -17.22
N GLN A 190 43.32 6.29 -16.98
CA GLN A 190 43.93 7.58 -17.32
C GLN A 190 45.26 7.81 -16.57
N GLN A 191 45.38 7.36 -15.32
CA GLN A 191 46.63 7.44 -14.56
C GLN A 191 47.72 6.54 -15.16
N GLN A 192 47.36 5.32 -15.58
CA GLN A 192 48.29 4.39 -16.26
C GLN A 192 48.72 4.95 -17.61
N GLU A 193 47.78 5.42 -18.43
CA GLU A 193 48.05 6.05 -19.73
C GLU A 193 48.96 7.27 -19.58
N PHE A 194 48.74 8.09 -18.55
CA PHE A 194 49.60 9.24 -18.26
C PHE A 194 51.01 8.81 -17.84
N ALA A 195 51.16 7.80 -16.98
CA ALA A 195 52.46 7.28 -16.58
C ALA A 195 53.24 6.69 -17.77
N GLU A 196 52.59 5.89 -18.61
CA GLU A 196 53.18 5.37 -19.84
C GLU A 196 53.57 6.49 -20.81
N PHE A 197 52.76 7.55 -20.89
CA PHE A 197 53.04 8.69 -21.75
C PHE A 197 54.28 9.46 -21.26
N GLN A 198 54.41 9.67 -19.95
CA GLN A 198 55.61 10.26 -19.35
C GLN A 198 56.85 9.43 -19.62
N GLU A 199 56.76 8.10 -19.46
CA GLU A 199 57.86 7.20 -19.76
C GLU A 199 58.25 7.26 -21.25
N LYS A 200 57.25 7.27 -22.16
CA LYS A 200 57.46 7.44 -23.61
C LYS A 200 58.09 8.79 -23.97
N LEU A 201 57.81 9.85 -23.21
CA LEU A 201 58.42 11.17 -23.40
C LEU A 201 59.87 11.20 -22.89
N GLN A 202 60.16 10.57 -21.76
CA GLN A 202 61.52 10.47 -21.20
C GLN A 202 62.44 9.60 -22.05
N ARG A 203 61.91 8.50 -22.61
CA ARG A 203 62.67 7.59 -23.50
C ARG A 203 62.98 8.21 -24.87
N LYS A 204 62.21 9.21 -25.32
CA LYS A 204 62.50 9.93 -26.56
C LYS A 204 63.67 10.87 -26.27
N GLU A 205 64.87 10.50 -26.75
CA GLU A 205 66.02 11.40 -26.72
C GLU A 205 65.65 12.77 -27.29
N PRO A 206 66.20 13.88 -26.74
CA PRO A 206 66.07 15.18 -27.35
C PRO A 206 66.58 15.06 -28.79
N MET A 207 65.67 15.15 -29.75
CA MET A 207 65.94 15.06 -31.18
C MET A 207 67.22 15.84 -31.47
N SER A 208 68.24 15.21 -32.06
CA SER A 208 69.55 15.80 -32.34
C SER A 208 69.38 17.21 -32.87
N TYR A 209 69.51 18.19 -31.98
CA TYR A 209 69.23 19.57 -32.32
C TYR A 209 70.44 20.11 -33.05
N LYS A 210 70.20 20.65 -34.24
CA LYS A 210 71.24 21.23 -35.06
C LYS A 210 71.68 22.54 -34.42
N PHE A 211 72.95 22.62 -34.01
CA PHE A 211 73.58 23.88 -33.59
C PHE A 211 73.46 24.94 -34.68
N SER A 212 73.52 26.21 -34.29
CA SER A 212 73.45 27.30 -35.27
C SER A 212 74.59 27.21 -36.28
N ARG A 213 74.33 27.73 -37.48
CA ARG A 213 75.35 27.85 -38.54
C ARG A 213 76.58 28.62 -38.04
N ASP A 214 76.36 29.63 -37.19
CA ASP A 214 77.40 30.48 -36.65
C ASP A 214 78.29 29.73 -35.66
N LEU A 215 77.72 28.87 -34.80
CA LEU A 215 78.52 28.01 -33.92
C LEU A 215 79.38 27.02 -34.72
N LEU A 216 78.79 26.40 -35.75
CA LEU A 216 79.51 25.46 -36.63
C LEU A 216 80.64 26.16 -37.38
N GLN A 217 80.40 27.37 -37.87
CA GLN A 217 81.41 28.19 -38.53
C GLN A 217 82.52 28.61 -37.57
N MET A 218 82.19 29.01 -36.34
CA MET A 218 83.19 29.32 -35.32
C MET A 218 84.06 28.12 -34.94
N LYS A 219 83.47 26.92 -34.84
CA LYS A 219 84.23 25.67 -34.61
C LYS A 219 85.20 25.37 -35.76
N ALA A 220 84.74 25.48 -37.01
CA ALA A 220 85.60 25.32 -38.18
C ALA A 220 86.72 26.38 -38.25
N SER A 221 86.43 27.62 -37.87
CA SER A 221 87.42 28.70 -37.77
C SER A 221 88.45 28.46 -36.65
N VAL A 222 88.05 27.87 -35.52
CA VAL A 222 88.99 27.46 -34.46
C VAL A 222 89.94 26.38 -34.97
N ASP A 223 89.43 25.35 -35.65
CA ASP A 223 90.25 24.26 -36.19
C ASP A 223 91.24 24.75 -37.26
N THR A 224 90.80 25.66 -38.13
CA THR A 224 91.69 26.25 -39.15
C THR A 224 92.78 27.12 -38.53
N LEU A 225 92.45 27.96 -37.54
CA LEU A 225 93.43 28.77 -36.81
C LEU A 225 94.43 27.91 -36.01
N ALA A 226 93.97 26.79 -35.44
CA ALA A 226 94.82 25.83 -34.75
C ALA A 226 95.82 25.15 -35.71
N ARG A 227 95.36 24.73 -36.91
CA ARG A 227 96.23 24.16 -37.96
C ARG A 227 97.26 25.16 -38.49
N GLN A 228 96.94 26.46 -38.47
CA GLN A 228 97.83 27.55 -38.88
C GLN A 228 98.83 27.96 -37.77
N GLY A 229 98.77 27.35 -36.57
CA GLY A 229 99.66 27.65 -35.45
C GLY A 229 99.33 28.93 -34.68
N ARG A 230 98.19 29.58 -34.95
CA ARG A 230 97.74 30.83 -34.30
C ARG A 230 96.95 30.52 -33.02
N TYR A 231 97.62 29.96 -32.02
CA TYR A 231 96.96 29.41 -30.82
C TYR A 231 96.24 30.46 -29.98
N ASP A 232 96.77 31.67 -29.84
CA ASP A 232 96.15 32.72 -29.02
C ASP A 232 94.80 33.19 -29.56
N GLU A 233 94.70 33.32 -30.89
CA GLU A 233 93.47 33.69 -31.56
C GLU A 233 92.46 32.55 -31.59
N ALA A 234 92.94 31.32 -31.84
CA ALA A 234 92.12 30.12 -31.74
C ALA A 234 91.52 29.98 -30.33
N HIS A 235 92.28 30.27 -29.27
CA HIS A 235 91.80 30.19 -27.89
C HIS A 235 90.76 31.27 -27.56
N LYS A 236 90.94 32.52 -28.04
CA LYS A 236 89.94 33.58 -27.89
C LYS A 236 88.64 33.24 -28.63
N LEU A 237 88.74 32.69 -29.84
CA LEU A 237 87.58 32.29 -30.63
C LEU A 237 86.88 31.06 -30.02
N LYS A 238 87.64 30.09 -29.51
CA LYS A 238 87.13 28.93 -28.78
C LYS A 238 86.30 29.34 -27.57
N ARG A 239 86.77 30.29 -26.76
CA ARG A 239 85.99 30.80 -25.60
C ARG A 239 84.63 31.36 -26.01
N LYS A 240 84.56 32.09 -27.14
CA LYS A 240 83.29 32.62 -27.67
C LYS A 240 82.40 31.50 -28.20
N ALA A 241 82.97 30.52 -28.91
CA ALA A 241 82.24 29.34 -29.38
C ALA A 241 81.68 28.52 -28.20
N ASP A 242 82.47 28.28 -27.15
CA ASP A 242 82.05 27.54 -25.95
C ASP A 242 80.92 28.26 -25.20
N GLN A 243 80.94 29.61 -25.13
CA GLN A 243 79.86 30.41 -24.55
C GLN A 243 78.57 30.30 -25.37
N LEU A 244 78.67 30.43 -26.70
CA LEU A 244 77.53 30.30 -27.61
C LEU A 244 76.95 28.88 -27.56
N GLU A 245 77.81 27.86 -27.52
CA GLU A 245 77.40 26.46 -27.41
C GLU A 245 76.67 26.17 -26.10
N LYS A 246 77.14 26.73 -24.98
CA LYS A 246 76.43 26.61 -23.70
C LYS A 246 75.06 27.27 -23.75
N TRP A 247 74.97 28.47 -24.32
CA TRP A 247 73.70 29.18 -24.47
C TRP A 247 72.73 28.43 -25.38
N GLU A 248 73.18 27.95 -26.55
CA GLU A 248 72.36 27.15 -27.45
C GLU A 248 71.91 25.84 -26.79
N ARG A 249 72.79 25.12 -26.10
CA ARG A 249 72.40 23.91 -25.34
C ARG A 249 71.32 24.22 -24.29
N MET A 250 71.47 25.28 -23.51
CA MET A 250 70.48 25.69 -22.50
C MET A 250 69.13 26.05 -23.14
N LYS A 251 69.15 26.81 -24.24
CA LYS A 251 67.94 27.16 -24.98
C LYS A 251 67.24 25.92 -25.53
N LEU A 252 67.98 25.01 -26.15
CA LEU A 252 67.44 23.77 -26.71
C LEU A 252 66.84 22.86 -25.63
N GLN A 253 67.51 22.77 -24.47
CA GLN A 253 66.98 22.05 -23.32
C GLN A 253 65.69 22.69 -22.80
N ASN A 254 65.63 24.01 -22.71
CA ASN A 254 64.43 24.73 -22.31
C ASN A 254 63.26 24.52 -23.31
N ASP A 255 63.53 24.62 -24.61
CA ASP A 255 62.54 24.39 -25.66
C ASP A 255 62.02 22.94 -25.63
N HIS A 256 62.90 21.96 -25.35
CA HIS A 256 62.50 20.57 -25.17
C HIS A 256 61.63 20.37 -23.90
N MET A 257 62.00 20.98 -22.77
CA MET A 257 61.22 20.90 -21.53
C MET A 257 59.85 21.55 -21.67
N THR A 258 59.76 22.72 -22.30
CA THR A 258 58.48 23.39 -22.58
C THR A 258 57.59 22.57 -23.51
N HIS A 259 58.16 21.93 -24.54
CA HIS A 259 57.42 21.02 -25.42
C HIS A 259 56.85 19.80 -24.67
N ILE A 260 57.63 19.20 -23.78
CA ILE A 260 57.17 18.11 -22.90
C ILE A 260 56.04 18.61 -22.01
N ALA A 261 56.22 19.73 -21.32
CA ALA A 261 55.22 20.30 -20.42
C ALA A 261 53.89 20.62 -21.14
N ASN A 262 53.95 21.17 -22.35
CA ASN A 262 52.76 21.45 -23.17
C ASN A 262 52.00 20.17 -23.54
N LYS A 263 52.73 19.10 -23.89
CA LYS A 263 52.13 17.80 -24.21
C LYS A 263 51.49 17.15 -22.98
N GLU A 264 52.16 17.19 -21.83
CA GLU A 264 51.59 16.70 -20.58
C GLU A 264 50.32 17.47 -20.19
N LEU A 265 50.34 18.81 -20.33
CA LEU A 265 49.19 19.66 -20.07
C LEU A 265 48.02 19.31 -21.00
N GLN A 266 48.29 19.14 -22.30
CA GLN A 266 47.26 18.77 -23.27
C GLN A 266 46.62 17.41 -22.93
N MET A 267 47.42 16.41 -22.55
CA MET A 267 46.90 15.10 -22.15
C MET A 267 46.06 15.18 -20.87
N ARG A 268 46.51 15.95 -19.87
CA ARG A 268 45.74 16.19 -18.63
C ARG A 268 44.40 16.87 -18.92
N GLN A 269 44.38 17.86 -19.81
CA GLN A 269 43.15 18.52 -20.23
C GLN A 269 42.20 17.55 -20.92
N GLN A 270 42.71 16.67 -21.79
CA GLN A 270 41.90 15.61 -22.43
C GLN A 270 41.32 14.63 -21.40
N HIS A 271 42.12 14.18 -20.44
CA HIS A 271 41.64 13.29 -19.38
C HIS A 271 40.56 13.98 -18.52
N HIS A 272 40.77 15.26 -18.21
CA HIS A 272 39.82 16.06 -17.44
C HIS A 272 38.47 16.20 -18.17
N THR A 273 38.46 16.56 -19.46
CA THR A 273 37.22 16.71 -20.22
C THR A 273 36.48 15.38 -20.39
N GLN A 274 37.21 14.27 -20.56
CA GLN A 274 36.62 12.93 -20.60
C GLN A 274 35.95 12.56 -19.25
N LEU A 275 36.63 12.80 -18.13
CA LEU A 275 36.04 12.56 -16.80
C LEU A 275 34.83 13.46 -16.55
N GLU A 276 34.88 14.72 -16.98
CA GLU A 276 33.75 15.64 -16.85
C GLU A 276 32.55 15.17 -17.68
N ALA A 277 32.77 14.74 -18.92
CA ALA A 277 31.72 14.16 -19.75
C ALA A 277 31.10 12.90 -19.13
N LEU A 278 31.93 12.03 -18.54
CA LEU A 278 31.47 10.85 -17.82
C LEU A 278 30.63 11.22 -16.59
N ARG A 279 31.09 12.18 -15.78
CA ARG A 279 30.35 12.71 -14.63
C ARG A 279 29.00 13.29 -15.04
N ARG A 280 28.95 14.06 -16.13
CA ARG A 280 27.68 14.60 -16.67
C ARG A 280 26.74 13.49 -17.13
N ARG A 281 27.26 12.41 -17.72
CA ARG A 281 26.44 11.25 -18.11
C ARG A 281 25.88 10.52 -16.90
N ILE A 282 26.69 10.30 -15.86
CA ILE A 282 26.23 9.72 -14.59
C ILE A 282 25.14 10.60 -13.97
N GLN A 283 25.35 11.91 -13.96
CA GLN A 283 24.39 12.86 -13.41
C GLN A 283 23.04 12.82 -14.15
N ARG A 284 23.04 12.76 -15.48
CA ARG A 284 21.82 12.55 -16.26
C ARG A 284 21.15 11.21 -15.93
N GLY A 285 21.93 10.15 -15.78
CA GLY A 285 21.38 8.85 -15.35
C GLY A 285 20.68 8.94 -13.99
N ARG A 286 21.25 9.65 -13.01
CA ARG A 286 20.58 9.89 -11.71
C ARG A 286 19.24 10.60 -11.87
N GLU A 287 19.20 11.61 -12.73
CA GLU A 287 18.00 12.38 -13.02
C GLU A 287 16.94 11.50 -13.69
N GLU A 288 17.32 10.67 -14.67
CA GLU A 288 16.44 9.69 -15.32
C GLU A 288 15.87 8.68 -14.30
N HIS A 289 16.71 8.11 -13.41
CA HIS A 289 16.24 7.21 -12.34
C HIS A 289 15.24 7.90 -11.39
N LYS A 290 15.47 9.18 -11.07
CA LYS A 290 14.55 9.98 -10.24
C LYS A 290 13.24 10.26 -10.97
N GLU A 291 13.28 10.58 -12.27
CA GLU A 291 12.08 10.77 -13.09
C GLU A 291 11.26 9.49 -13.19
N HIS A 292 11.90 8.36 -13.45
CA HIS A 292 11.25 7.05 -13.45
C HIS A 292 10.58 6.74 -12.12
N TRP A 293 11.22 7.07 -11.01
CA TRP A 293 10.62 6.95 -9.68
C TRP A 293 9.41 7.84 -9.50
N LEU A 294 9.50 9.13 -9.86
CA LEU A 294 8.37 10.06 -9.78
C LEU A 294 7.16 9.57 -10.59
N MET A 295 7.40 9.10 -11.82
CA MET A 295 6.35 8.53 -12.67
C MET A 295 5.76 7.23 -12.09
N GLY A 296 6.60 6.39 -11.49
CA GLY A 296 6.17 5.16 -10.81
C GLY A 296 5.31 5.45 -9.58
N ALA A 297 5.77 6.36 -8.72
CA ALA A 297 5.04 6.82 -7.55
C ALA A 297 3.70 7.46 -7.92
N GLN A 298 3.67 8.29 -8.97
CA GLN A 298 2.44 8.88 -9.48
C GLN A 298 1.45 7.81 -9.96
N ARG A 299 1.92 6.80 -10.71
CA ARG A 299 1.08 5.67 -11.14
C ARG A 299 0.54 4.87 -9.96
N LEU A 300 1.36 4.63 -8.93
CA LEU A 300 0.94 3.94 -7.72
C LEU A 300 -0.14 4.74 -6.97
N MET A 301 0.04 6.04 -6.79
CA MET A 301 -0.96 6.92 -6.18
C MET A 301 -2.27 6.98 -6.99
N GLN A 302 -2.18 7.03 -8.32
CA GLN A 302 -3.36 7.02 -9.18
C GLN A 302 -4.11 5.69 -9.10
N SER A 303 -3.39 4.57 -9.08
CA SER A 303 -3.97 3.23 -8.88
C SER A 303 -4.75 3.16 -7.56
N HIS A 304 -4.15 3.62 -6.46
CA HIS A 304 -4.81 3.69 -5.17
C HIS A 304 -6.06 4.58 -5.20
N ARG A 305 -5.96 5.77 -5.80
CA ARG A 305 -7.11 6.68 -5.96
C ARG A 305 -8.27 6.01 -6.69
N ASN A 306 -7.97 5.28 -7.77
CA ASN A 306 -8.97 4.54 -8.53
C ASN A 306 -9.58 3.41 -7.70
N MET A 307 -8.76 2.61 -7.02
CA MET A 307 -9.21 1.52 -6.15
C MET A 307 -10.13 2.03 -5.02
N MET A 308 -9.78 3.15 -4.39
CA MET A 308 -10.62 3.76 -3.34
C MET A 308 -11.93 4.33 -3.91
N ALA A 309 -11.91 4.90 -5.12
CA ALA A 309 -13.12 5.36 -5.78
C ALA A 309 -14.06 4.19 -6.10
N ASP A 310 -13.51 3.08 -6.61
CA ASP A 310 -14.26 1.86 -6.90
C ASP A 310 -14.81 1.22 -5.63
N LEU A 311 -14.02 1.16 -4.55
CA LEU A 311 -14.46 0.67 -3.25
C LEU A 311 -15.62 1.51 -2.71
N LYS A 312 -15.48 2.85 -2.70
CA LYS A 312 -16.56 3.75 -2.28
C LYS A 312 -17.82 3.56 -3.13
N SER A 313 -17.69 3.43 -4.44
CA SER A 313 -18.81 3.14 -5.33
C SER A 313 -19.52 1.83 -4.96
N LYS A 314 -18.75 0.75 -4.74
CA LYS A 314 -19.30 -0.53 -4.27
C LYS A 314 -20.01 -0.40 -2.92
N GLN A 315 -19.39 0.28 -1.96
CA GLN A 315 -19.96 0.50 -0.64
C GLN A 315 -21.24 1.33 -0.70
N THR A 316 -21.33 2.36 -1.55
CA THR A 316 -22.58 3.12 -1.72
C THR A 316 -23.73 2.25 -2.27
N LEU A 317 -23.43 1.35 -3.22
CA LEU A 317 -24.42 0.41 -3.74
C LEU A 317 -24.80 -0.66 -2.72
N GLU A 318 -23.84 -1.14 -1.94
CA GLU A 318 -24.08 -2.07 -0.85
C GLU A 318 -24.95 -1.44 0.23
N SER A 319 -24.64 -0.22 0.68
CA SER A 319 -25.45 0.51 1.66
C SER A 319 -26.87 0.72 1.18
N LEU A 320 -27.06 1.08 -0.10
CA LEU A 320 -28.41 1.21 -0.67
C LEU A 320 -29.17 -0.12 -0.69
N ARG A 321 -28.50 -1.22 -1.05
CA ARG A 321 -29.10 -2.57 -1.04
C ARG A 321 -29.40 -3.03 0.39
N ALA A 322 -28.50 -2.74 1.31
CA ALA A 322 -28.63 -3.09 2.72
C ALA A 322 -29.76 -2.31 3.38
N ASP A 323 -29.89 -1.01 3.13
CA ASP A 323 -31.02 -0.20 3.61
C ASP A 323 -32.35 -0.81 3.20
N VAL A 324 -32.46 -1.23 1.93
CA VAL A 324 -33.67 -1.88 1.40
C VAL A 324 -33.86 -3.25 2.04
N ALA A 325 -32.81 -4.08 2.14
CA ALA A 325 -32.88 -5.40 2.74
C ALA A 325 -33.25 -5.36 4.22
N VAL A 326 -32.65 -4.45 5.00
CA VAL A 326 -32.96 -4.22 6.41
C VAL A 326 -34.41 -3.81 6.56
N LYS A 327 -34.87 -2.76 5.86
CA LYS A 327 -36.28 -2.33 5.93
C LYS A 327 -37.25 -3.44 5.53
N LEU A 328 -36.88 -4.26 4.53
CA LEU A 328 -37.68 -5.40 4.11
C LEU A 328 -37.72 -6.48 5.17
N ASP A 329 -36.60 -6.88 5.75
CA ASP A 329 -36.53 -7.88 6.82
C ASP A 329 -37.33 -7.44 8.06
N MET A 330 -37.25 -6.15 8.41
CA MET A 330 -38.06 -5.56 9.50
C MET A 330 -39.56 -5.52 9.17
N SER A 331 -39.91 -5.34 7.89
CA SER A 331 -41.30 -5.40 7.43
C SER A 331 -41.83 -6.82 7.24
N ALA A 332 -40.95 -7.81 7.01
CA ALA A 332 -41.32 -9.15 6.62
C ALA A 332 -41.74 -10.05 7.80
N SER A 333 -41.60 -9.57 9.04
CA SER A 333 -42.37 -10.08 10.18
C SER A 333 -43.89 -9.83 10.02
N ARG A 334 -44.30 -8.93 9.09
CA ARG A 334 -45.72 -8.58 8.86
C ARG A 334 -46.43 -9.37 7.74
N SER A 335 -45.76 -10.10 6.83
CA SER A 335 -46.42 -11.04 5.89
C SER A 335 -45.45 -11.96 5.12
N SER A 336 -45.71 -13.27 5.07
CA SER A 336 -44.91 -14.22 4.28
C SER A 336 -45.05 -14.02 2.75
N ALA A 337 -46.16 -13.42 2.30
CA ALA A 337 -46.44 -13.15 0.89
C ALA A 337 -45.52 -12.08 0.26
N ALA A 338 -44.97 -11.16 1.06
CA ALA A 338 -44.02 -10.15 0.59
C ALA A 338 -42.63 -10.76 0.29
N LYS A 339 -42.21 -11.78 1.06
CA LYS A 339 -40.93 -12.49 0.88
C LYS A 339 -40.85 -13.20 -0.49
N GLU A 340 -41.94 -13.81 -0.96
CA GLU A 340 -41.98 -14.53 -2.25
C GLU A 340 -41.93 -13.62 -3.49
N ARG A 341 -42.58 -12.45 -3.43
CA ARG A 341 -42.63 -11.52 -4.57
C ARG A 341 -41.26 -10.91 -4.88
N ILE A 342 -40.44 -10.70 -3.86
CA ILE A 342 -39.14 -10.03 -3.98
C ILE A 342 -38.04 -11.02 -4.37
N LYS A 343 -38.10 -12.27 -3.86
CA LYS A 343 -37.23 -13.36 -4.33
C LYS A 343 -37.32 -13.57 -5.84
N LYS A 344 -38.49 -13.34 -6.45
CA LYS A 344 -38.70 -13.34 -7.91
C LYS A 344 -38.18 -12.09 -8.64
N ASN A 345 -38.12 -10.94 -7.97
CA ASN A 345 -37.70 -9.67 -8.59
C ASN A 345 -36.19 -9.40 -8.47
N TYR A 346 -35.52 -9.97 -7.47
CA TYR A 346 -34.07 -9.81 -7.23
C TYR A 346 -33.27 -11.09 -7.40
N SER A 347 -33.88 -12.21 -7.83
CA SER A 347 -33.11 -13.34 -8.35
C SER A 347 -32.37 -12.89 -9.59
N ASP A 348 -31.05 -12.87 -9.50
CA ASP A 348 -30.10 -12.56 -10.58
C ASP A 348 -30.47 -13.40 -11.82
N LYS A 349 -31.19 -12.79 -12.78
CA LYS A 349 -31.34 -13.42 -14.10
C LYS A 349 -30.02 -13.19 -14.81
N PRO A 350 -29.24 -14.23 -15.15
CA PRO A 350 -28.04 -14.05 -15.93
C PRO A 350 -28.41 -13.32 -17.21
N ARG A 351 -27.79 -12.16 -17.41
CA ARG A 351 -27.94 -11.33 -18.59
C ARG A 351 -27.60 -12.20 -19.81
N SER A 352 -28.63 -12.57 -20.57
CA SER A 352 -28.49 -13.42 -21.76
C SER A 352 -27.40 -12.84 -22.66
N PRO A 353 -26.38 -13.63 -23.07
CA PRO A 353 -25.36 -13.14 -23.99
C PRO A 353 -26.03 -12.82 -25.32
N GLY A 354 -25.90 -11.56 -25.73
CA GLY A 354 -26.52 -11.03 -26.94
C GLY A 354 -26.27 -11.93 -28.15
N LYS A 355 -27.36 -12.27 -28.85
CA LYS A 355 -27.36 -12.91 -30.16
C LYS A 355 -26.35 -12.18 -31.06
N LYS A 356 -25.24 -12.85 -31.38
CA LYS A 356 -24.36 -12.47 -32.48
C LYS A 356 -25.18 -12.50 -33.76
N ARG A 357 -25.35 -11.35 -34.40
CA ARG A 357 -25.71 -11.27 -35.82
C ARG A 357 -24.43 -11.55 -36.61
N SER A 358 -24.51 -12.51 -37.51
CA SER A 358 -23.56 -12.78 -38.59
C SER A 358 -24.34 -13.28 -39.79
N PRO A 359 -23.81 -13.17 -41.02
CA PRO A 359 -22.90 -12.17 -41.57
C PRO A 359 -23.64 -10.99 -42.21
#